data_AF-A0A2E0SH09-F1
#
_entry.id   AF-A0A2E0SH09-F1
#
_cell.length_a   1.000
_cell.length_b   1.000
_cell.length_c   1.000
_cell.angle_alpha   90.00
_cell.angle_beta   90.00
_cell.angle_gamma   90.00
#
_symmetry.space_group_name_H-M   'P 1'
#
loop_
_entity.id
_entity.type
_entity.pdbx_description
1 polymer ?
#
loop_
_entity_poly.entity_id
_entity_poly.type
_entity_poly.pdbx_seq_one_letter_code
_entity_poly.pdbx_strand_id
1 'polypeptide(L)'
;MLRTVRKAEQCQQERGGATLVETAFVLPVFLMFLFAMWEFTHAYMVLNALNSAAAKAARFGVAQDVSTQQVSDMAATLINNAFPSSNANIMVKNAAIFDEADVDPDSISYGDLPDIELSGAEPQQLFVVHIEVPYDDIAIMPPFWAKNITLKGQAVMRHE
;
A
#
# COMPACT_ATOMS: atom_id res chain seq x y z
N MET A 1 2.67 50.22 -46.31
CA MET A 1 3.13 49.72 -44.99
C MET A 1 2.06 48.95 -44.18
N LEU A 2 0.76 49.11 -44.43
CA LEU A 2 -0.31 48.42 -43.66
C LEU A 2 -0.60 46.96 -44.05
N ARG A 3 -0.13 46.48 -45.22
CA ARG A 3 -0.37 45.11 -45.70
C ARG A 3 0.57 44.06 -45.09
N THR A 4 1.76 44.46 -44.66
CA THR A 4 2.77 43.56 -44.06
C THR A 4 2.42 43.18 -42.62
N VAL A 5 1.77 44.06 -41.86
CA VAL A 5 1.39 43.82 -40.46
C VAL A 5 0.31 42.74 -40.34
N ARG A 6 -0.76 42.79 -41.15
CA ARG A 6 -1.83 41.77 -41.15
C ARG A 6 -1.34 40.35 -41.48
N LYS A 7 -0.32 40.23 -42.33
CA LYS A 7 0.21 38.92 -42.74
C LYS A 7 1.03 38.26 -41.62
N ALA A 8 1.68 39.05 -40.77
CA ALA A 8 2.39 38.55 -39.59
C ALA A 8 1.40 38.07 -38.51
N GLU A 9 0.33 38.82 -38.26
CA GLU A 9 -0.74 38.45 -37.31
C GLU A 9 -1.46 37.15 -37.74
N GLN A 10 -1.81 37.00 -39.03
CA GLN A 10 -2.40 35.76 -39.54
C GLN A 10 -1.46 34.55 -39.39
N CYS A 11 -0.16 34.70 -39.65
CA CYS A 11 0.82 33.62 -39.52
C CYS A 11 1.06 33.22 -38.06
N GLN A 12 0.95 34.16 -37.11
CA GLN A 12 0.95 33.86 -35.67
C GLN A 12 -0.33 33.16 -35.20
N GLN A 13 -1.50 33.54 -35.74
CA GLN A 13 -2.78 32.89 -35.44
C GLN A 13 -2.83 31.44 -35.95
N GLU A 14 -2.31 31.18 -37.14
CA GLU A 14 -2.20 29.82 -37.71
C GLU A 14 -1.30 28.91 -36.87
N ARG A 15 -0.19 29.44 -36.34
CA ARG A 15 0.71 28.70 -35.44
C ARG A 15 0.07 28.41 -34.07
N GLY A 16 -0.68 29.36 -33.51
CA GLY A 16 -1.40 29.17 -32.25
C GLY A 16 -2.45 28.06 -32.32
N GLY A 17 -3.15 27.92 -33.45
CA GLY A 17 -4.10 26.84 -33.68
C GLY A 17 -3.43 25.45 -33.73
N ALA A 18 -2.30 25.34 -34.43
CA ALA A 18 -1.52 24.10 -34.48
C ALA A 18 -0.97 23.69 -33.10
N THR A 19 -0.39 24.64 -32.35
CA THR A 19 0.12 24.38 -30.99
C THR A 19 -0.98 23.97 -30.01
N LEU A 20 -2.20 24.50 -30.16
CA LEU A 20 -3.35 24.08 -29.36
C LEU A 20 -3.70 22.61 -29.62
N VAL A 21 -3.71 22.19 -30.89
CA VAL A 21 -3.99 20.80 -31.27
C VAL A 21 -2.88 19.87 -30.79
N GLU A 22 -1.62 20.22 -31.00
CA GLU A 22 -0.47 19.44 -30.51
C GLU A 22 -0.53 19.25 -28.98
N THR A 23 -0.76 20.34 -28.23
CA THR A 23 -0.93 20.26 -26.78
C THR A 23 -2.12 19.40 -26.38
N ALA A 24 -3.25 19.49 -27.10
CA ALA A 24 -4.45 18.69 -26.81
C ALA A 24 -4.22 17.19 -26.97
N PHE A 25 -3.30 16.76 -27.83
CA PHE A 25 -2.92 15.35 -27.98
C PHE A 25 -1.82 14.92 -27.01
N VAL A 26 -0.83 15.77 -26.74
CA VAL A 26 0.30 15.43 -25.86
C VAL A 26 -0.10 15.46 -24.38
N LEU A 27 -0.93 16.43 -23.98
CA LEU A 27 -1.31 16.65 -22.59
C LEU A 27 -1.99 15.44 -21.94
N PRO A 28 -2.97 14.75 -22.57
CA PRO A 28 -3.58 13.55 -21.97
C PRO A 28 -2.58 12.42 -21.71
N VAL A 29 -1.65 12.19 -22.65
CA VAL A 29 -0.60 11.18 -22.52
C VAL A 29 0.38 11.57 -21.40
N PHE A 30 0.76 12.84 -21.34
CA PHE A 30 1.62 13.36 -20.29
C PHE A 30 0.97 13.24 -18.90
N LEU A 31 -0.31 13.62 -18.77
CA LEU A 31 -1.08 13.47 -17.53
C LEU A 31 -1.22 12.01 -17.12
N MET A 32 -1.43 11.10 -18.07
CA MET A 32 -1.46 9.65 -17.79
C MET A 32 -0.17 9.18 -17.11
N PHE A 33 1.00 9.62 -17.60
CA PHE A 33 2.28 9.27 -16.97
C PHE A 33 2.45 9.91 -15.58
N LEU A 34 2.03 11.16 -15.40
CA LEU A 34 2.07 11.82 -14.10
C LEU A 34 1.20 11.08 -13.07
N PHE A 35 -0.03 10.72 -13.44
CA PHE A 35 -0.92 9.96 -12.56
C PHE A 35 -0.37 8.56 -12.28
N ALA A 36 0.16 7.86 -13.28
CA ALA A 36 0.78 6.55 -13.08
C ALA A 36 1.97 6.62 -12.10
N MET A 37 2.83 7.63 -12.23
CA MET A 37 3.97 7.82 -11.32
C MET A 37 3.51 8.17 -9.89
N TRP A 38 2.50 9.03 -9.75
CA TRP A 38 1.95 9.39 -8.46
C TRP A 38 1.32 8.18 -7.75
N GLU A 39 0.50 7.42 -8.48
CA GLU A 39 -0.15 6.22 -7.98
C GLU A 39 0.87 5.14 -7.57
N PHE A 40 1.90 4.92 -8.39
CA PHE A 40 2.99 4.00 -8.03
C PHE A 40 3.71 4.43 -6.75
N THR A 41 4.00 5.73 -6.61
CA THR A 41 4.66 6.28 -5.42
C THR A 41 3.76 6.12 -4.18
N HIS A 42 2.47 6.34 -4.32
CA HIS A 42 1.48 6.15 -3.26
C HIS A 42 1.41 4.68 -2.82
N ALA A 43 1.29 3.74 -3.77
CA ALA A 43 1.28 2.30 -3.49
C ALA A 43 2.56 1.86 -2.75
N TYR A 44 3.71 2.35 -3.19
CA TYR A 44 4.99 2.04 -2.54
C TYR A 44 5.09 2.61 -1.12
N MET A 45 4.58 3.83 -0.90
CA MET A 45 4.47 4.41 0.44
C MET A 45 3.59 3.53 1.36
N VAL A 46 2.44 3.07 0.86
CA VAL A 46 1.53 2.20 1.61
C VAL A 46 2.20 0.87 1.96
N LEU A 47 2.91 0.24 1.02
CA LEU A 47 3.66 -1.00 1.27
C LEU A 47 4.68 -0.83 2.40
N ASN A 48 5.42 0.28 2.40
CA ASN A 48 6.38 0.57 3.46
C ASN A 48 5.71 0.85 4.81
N ALA A 49 4.55 1.50 4.80
CA ALA A 49 3.75 1.74 6.01
C ALA A 49 3.24 0.42 6.60
N LEU A 50 2.71 -0.49 5.78
CA LEU A 50 2.27 -1.82 6.18
C LEU A 50 3.41 -2.63 6.82
N ASN A 51 4.56 -2.73 6.14
CA ASN A 51 5.73 -3.45 6.65
C ASN A 51 6.25 -2.85 7.96
N SER A 52 6.33 -1.52 8.04
CA SER A 52 6.77 -0.83 9.26
C SER A 52 5.78 -1.00 10.41
N ALA A 53 4.47 -0.98 10.13
CA ALA A 53 3.43 -1.17 11.12
C ALA A 53 3.43 -2.60 11.65
N ALA A 54 3.47 -3.61 10.76
CA ALA A 54 3.56 -5.02 11.15
C ALA A 54 4.79 -5.27 12.01
N ALA A 55 5.97 -4.78 11.62
CA ALA A 55 7.20 -4.97 12.39
C ALA A 55 7.16 -4.30 13.78
N LYS A 56 6.62 -3.08 13.89
CA LYS A 56 6.50 -2.38 15.17
C LYS A 56 5.46 -3.01 16.08
N ALA A 57 4.31 -3.40 15.55
CA ALA A 57 3.26 -4.10 16.27
C ALA A 57 3.74 -5.47 16.74
N ALA A 58 4.43 -6.23 15.88
CA ALA A 58 5.01 -7.51 16.25
C ALA A 58 6.04 -7.36 17.39
N ARG A 59 6.92 -6.35 17.33
CA ARG A 59 7.86 -6.07 18.43
C ARG A 59 7.15 -5.72 19.74
N PHE A 60 6.03 -5.01 19.67
CA PHE A 60 5.24 -4.70 20.86
C PHE A 60 4.60 -5.96 21.45
N GLY A 61 4.12 -6.89 20.61
CA GLY A 61 3.57 -8.18 21.03
C GLY A 61 4.58 -9.18 21.60
N VAL A 62 5.89 -8.86 21.57
CA VAL A 62 6.92 -9.67 22.25
C VAL A 62 6.82 -9.51 23.76
N ALA A 63 6.40 -8.35 24.25
CA ALA A 63 6.38 -8.06 25.67
C ALA A 63 5.30 -8.87 26.42
N GLN A 64 5.61 -9.22 27.68
CA GLN A 64 4.69 -9.89 28.60
C GLN A 64 3.44 -9.05 28.87
N ASP A 65 2.32 -9.73 29.12
CA ASP A 65 1.00 -9.16 29.42
C ASP A 65 0.36 -8.31 28.29
N VAL A 66 0.89 -8.38 27.07
CA VAL A 66 0.29 -7.72 25.91
C VAL A 66 -0.80 -8.61 25.30
N SER A 67 -2.00 -8.07 25.12
CA SER A 67 -3.08 -8.78 24.43
C SER A 67 -3.00 -8.62 22.92
N THR A 68 -3.60 -9.57 22.21
CA THR A 68 -3.71 -9.51 20.74
C THR A 68 -4.41 -8.24 20.27
N GLN A 69 -5.45 -7.81 21.00
CA GLN A 69 -6.17 -6.56 20.68
C GLN A 69 -5.27 -5.33 20.76
N GLN A 70 -4.38 -5.25 21.76
CA GLN A 70 -3.46 -4.12 21.89
C GLN A 70 -2.46 -4.07 20.74
N VAL A 71 -2.01 -5.23 20.25
CA VAL A 71 -1.15 -5.31 19.07
C VAL A 71 -1.88 -4.86 17.81
N SER A 72 -3.13 -5.30 17.61
CA SER A 72 -3.93 -4.88 16.46
C SER A 72 -4.26 -3.38 16.51
N ASP A 73 -4.57 -2.83 17.69
CA ASP A 73 -4.84 -1.40 17.87
C ASP A 73 -3.60 -0.55 17.59
N MET A 74 -2.42 -1.03 18.01
CA MET A 74 -1.15 -0.39 17.69
C MET A 74 -0.88 -0.41 16.18
N ALA A 75 -1.09 -1.55 15.52
CA ALA A 75 -0.96 -1.66 14.07
C ALA A 75 -1.91 -0.70 13.34
N ALA A 76 -3.18 -0.64 13.75
CA ALA A 76 -4.18 0.28 13.21
C ALA A 76 -3.76 1.74 13.38
N THR A 77 -3.27 2.11 14.57
CA THR A 77 -2.78 3.48 14.86
C THR A 77 -1.60 3.87 13.97
N LEU A 78 -0.67 2.94 13.71
CA LEU A 78 0.48 3.20 12.85
C LEU A 78 0.07 3.39 11.38
N ILE A 79 -0.89 2.59 10.91
CA ILE A 79 -1.38 2.61 9.53
C ILE A 79 -2.25 3.82 9.23
N ASN A 80 -3.01 4.32 10.21
CA ASN A 80 -3.89 5.48 10.05
C ASN A 80 -3.19 6.74 9.51
N ASN A 81 -1.86 6.83 9.62
CA ASN A 81 -1.07 7.91 9.03
C ASN A 81 -0.91 7.81 7.51
N ALA A 82 -1.06 6.61 6.95
CA ALA A 82 -0.95 6.34 5.52
C ALA A 82 -2.33 6.22 4.87
N PHE A 83 -3.26 5.49 5.49
CA PHE A 83 -4.63 5.31 5.00
C PHE A 83 -5.57 4.86 6.14
N PRO A 84 -6.90 4.99 6.00
CA PRO A 84 -7.83 4.59 7.05
C PRO A 84 -7.72 3.11 7.40
N SER A 85 -7.51 2.80 8.69
CA SER A 85 -7.36 1.42 9.16
C SER A 85 -8.60 0.55 8.95
N SER A 86 -9.77 1.14 8.67
CA SER A 86 -11.01 0.43 8.34
C SER A 86 -10.93 -0.41 7.05
N ASN A 87 -10.00 -0.04 6.16
CA ASN A 87 -9.81 -0.72 4.88
C ASN A 87 -8.78 -1.85 5.00
N ALA A 88 -8.06 -1.94 6.14
CA ALA A 88 -7.08 -2.98 6.40
C ALA A 88 -7.71 -4.13 7.18
N ASN A 89 -7.35 -5.36 6.81
CA ASN A 89 -7.54 -6.54 7.63
C ASN A 89 -6.25 -6.79 8.43
N ILE A 90 -6.32 -6.65 9.75
CA ILE A 90 -5.20 -6.85 10.67
C ILE A 90 -5.42 -8.17 11.41
N MET A 91 -4.47 -9.09 11.28
CA MET A 91 -4.55 -10.43 11.85
C MET A 91 -3.30 -10.71 12.68
N VAL A 92 -3.50 -11.30 13.86
CA VAL A 92 -2.42 -11.81 14.70
C VAL A 92 -2.66 -13.30 14.86
N LYS A 93 -1.76 -14.10 14.31
CA LYS A 93 -1.95 -15.55 14.17
C LYS A 93 -0.82 -16.32 14.83
N ASN A 94 -1.13 -17.53 15.28
CA ASN A 94 -0.12 -18.47 15.73
C ASN A 94 0.72 -18.90 14.52
N ALA A 95 2.03 -18.79 14.67
CA ALA A 95 2.98 -19.05 13.59
C ALA A 95 3.88 -20.28 13.89
N ALA A 96 3.42 -21.19 14.75
CA ALA A 96 4.12 -22.44 15.11
C ALA A 96 4.47 -23.30 13.88
N ILE A 97 3.74 -23.18 12.78
CA ILE A 97 4.07 -23.86 11.52
C ILE A 97 5.47 -23.50 11.00
N PHE A 98 6.02 -22.34 11.36
CA PHE A 98 7.36 -21.93 10.96
C PHE A 98 8.48 -22.53 11.84
N ASP A 99 8.13 -23.25 12.92
CA ASP A 99 9.11 -24.06 13.67
C ASP A 99 9.39 -25.42 12.98
N GLU A 100 8.54 -25.82 12.03
CA GLU A 100 8.72 -27.06 11.25
C GLU A 100 9.67 -26.84 10.06
N ALA A 101 10.47 -27.86 9.74
CA ALA A 101 11.34 -27.82 8.58
C ALA A 101 10.53 -27.90 7.26
N ASP A 102 10.95 -27.16 6.24
CA ASP A 102 10.44 -27.22 4.85
C ASP A 102 9.08 -26.53 4.58
N VAL A 103 8.72 -25.53 5.39
CA VAL A 103 7.54 -24.69 5.16
C VAL A 103 7.89 -23.48 4.29
N ASP A 104 7.30 -23.41 3.09
CA ASP A 104 7.43 -22.25 2.19
C ASP A 104 6.43 -21.14 2.57
N PRO A 105 6.90 -19.95 3.01
CA PRO A 105 6.04 -18.83 3.39
C PRO A 105 5.08 -18.36 2.29
N ASP A 106 5.45 -18.55 1.02
CA ASP A 106 4.64 -18.08 -0.11
C ASP A 106 3.47 -19.02 -0.43
N SER A 107 3.49 -20.25 0.08
CA SER A 107 2.46 -21.26 -0.13
C SER A 107 1.32 -21.23 0.90
N ILE A 108 1.47 -20.42 1.95
CA ILE A 108 0.58 -20.41 3.11
C ILE A 108 -0.47 -19.32 2.98
N SER A 109 -1.70 -19.67 3.28
CA SER A 109 -2.78 -18.72 3.52
C SER A 109 -2.74 -18.26 4.99
N TYR A 110 -2.24 -17.05 5.23
CA TYR A 110 -2.13 -16.50 6.58
C TYR A 110 -3.49 -16.28 7.26
N GLY A 111 -4.57 -16.11 6.49
CA GLY A 111 -5.93 -15.99 7.02
C GLY A 111 -6.44 -17.28 7.68
N ASP A 112 -5.97 -18.44 7.22
CA ASP A 112 -6.39 -19.77 7.70
C ASP A 112 -5.61 -20.25 8.92
N LEU A 113 -4.56 -19.50 9.32
CA LEU A 113 -3.81 -19.81 10.53
C LEU A 113 -4.68 -19.63 11.78
N PRO A 114 -4.47 -20.45 12.82
CA PRO A 114 -5.23 -20.34 14.06
C PRO A 114 -4.91 -19.00 14.75
N ASP A 115 -5.96 -18.38 15.29
CA ASP A 115 -5.83 -17.18 16.10
C ASP A 115 -5.08 -17.48 17.41
N ILE A 116 -4.33 -16.50 17.91
CA ILE A 116 -3.59 -16.58 19.17
C ILE A 116 -3.93 -15.38 20.05
N GLU A 117 -4.11 -15.64 21.34
CA GLU A 117 -4.18 -14.59 22.36
C GLU A 117 -2.81 -14.45 23.03
N LEU A 118 -2.12 -13.35 22.75
CA LEU A 118 -0.75 -13.13 23.21
C LEU A 118 -0.62 -13.07 24.74
N SER A 119 -1.67 -12.61 25.45
CA SER A 119 -1.64 -12.54 26.92
C SER A 119 -1.58 -13.91 27.61
N GLY A 120 -1.92 -14.98 26.88
CA GLY A 120 -1.84 -16.36 27.38
C GLY A 120 -0.91 -17.24 26.55
N ALA A 121 -0.07 -16.64 25.70
CA ALA A 121 0.88 -17.39 24.88
C ALA A 121 2.00 -17.99 25.73
N GLU A 122 2.51 -19.14 25.31
CA GLU A 122 3.67 -19.74 25.98
C GLU A 122 4.93 -18.92 25.69
N PRO A 123 5.89 -18.84 26.63
CA PRO A 123 7.17 -18.21 26.37
C PRO A 123 7.84 -18.83 25.14
N GLN A 124 8.40 -17.99 24.27
CA GLN A 124 9.06 -18.34 23.00
C GLN A 124 8.14 -18.85 21.88
N GLN A 125 6.83 -18.84 22.08
CA GLN A 125 5.87 -19.19 21.03
C GLN A 125 5.94 -18.18 19.87
N LEU A 126 5.96 -18.69 18.64
CA LEU A 126 5.95 -17.88 17.43
C LEU A 126 4.55 -17.33 17.14
N PHE A 127 4.50 -16.05 16.80
CA PHE A 127 3.31 -15.41 16.27
C PHE A 127 3.65 -14.52 15.08
N VAL A 128 2.66 -14.30 14.21
CA VAL A 128 2.77 -13.45 13.04
C VAL A 128 1.73 -12.35 13.12
N VAL A 129 2.18 -11.11 12.88
CA VAL A 129 1.29 -9.98 12.61
C VAL A 129 1.22 -9.81 11.12
N HIS A 130 0.04 -10.04 10.56
CA HIS A 130 -0.23 -9.99 9.14
C HIS A 130 -1.28 -8.93 8.84
N ILE A 131 -0.97 -8.04 7.90
CA ILE A 131 -1.83 -6.92 7.56
C ILE A 131 -2.05 -6.91 6.06
N GLU A 132 -3.31 -6.90 5.65
CA GLU A 132 -3.72 -6.92 4.25
C GLU A 132 -4.64 -5.74 3.95
N VAL A 133 -4.49 -5.17 2.76
CA VAL A 133 -5.41 -4.17 2.23
C VAL A 133 -5.60 -4.38 0.73
N PRO A 134 -6.84 -4.47 0.24
CA PRO A 134 -7.10 -4.44 -1.19
C PRO A 134 -6.58 -3.14 -1.79
N TYR A 135 -5.81 -3.23 -2.87
CA TYR A 135 -5.24 -2.07 -3.54
C TYR A 135 -6.32 -1.09 -4.04
N ASP A 136 -7.47 -1.61 -4.48
CA ASP A 136 -8.58 -0.81 -4.98
C ASP A 136 -9.20 0.11 -3.89
N ASP A 137 -9.08 -0.23 -2.60
CA ASP A 137 -9.64 0.54 -1.49
C ASP A 137 -8.74 1.71 -1.03
N ILE A 138 -7.50 1.75 -1.51
CA ILE A 138 -6.50 2.79 -1.18
C ILE A 138 -6.02 3.55 -2.42
N ALA A 139 -6.25 3.02 -3.62
CA ALA A 139 -5.79 3.65 -4.86
C ALA A 139 -6.43 5.03 -5.03
N ILE A 140 -5.63 6.00 -5.46
CA ILE A 140 -6.12 7.35 -5.76
C ILE A 140 -6.84 7.32 -7.11
N MET A 141 -6.26 6.61 -8.07
CA MET A 141 -6.85 6.34 -9.37
C MET A 141 -6.55 4.89 -9.77
N PRO A 142 -7.41 3.92 -9.40
CA PRO A 142 -7.16 2.53 -9.67
C PRO A 142 -7.08 2.30 -11.19
N PRO A 143 -5.92 1.89 -11.72
CA PRO A 143 -5.79 1.65 -13.14
C PRO A 143 -6.62 0.42 -13.52
N PHE A 144 -7.27 0.48 -14.68
CA PHE A 144 -8.14 -0.59 -15.16
C PHE A 144 -7.44 -1.97 -15.27
N TRP A 145 -6.11 -1.98 -15.31
CA TRP A 145 -5.27 -3.17 -15.45
C TRP A 145 -4.74 -3.74 -14.13
N ALA A 146 -4.83 -3.04 -13.00
CA ALA A 146 -4.30 -3.49 -11.70
C ALA A 146 -5.40 -3.83 -10.69
N LYS A 147 -6.39 -4.62 -11.12
CA LYS A 147 -7.52 -5.04 -10.28
C LYS A 147 -7.17 -6.26 -9.43
N ASN A 148 -7.81 -6.41 -8.28
CA ASN A 148 -7.68 -7.58 -7.40
C ASN A 148 -6.25 -7.82 -6.89
N ILE A 149 -5.47 -6.76 -6.75
CA ILE A 149 -4.16 -6.83 -6.10
C ILE A 149 -4.37 -6.52 -4.61
N THR A 150 -3.78 -7.33 -3.74
CA THR A 150 -3.77 -7.07 -2.30
C THR A 150 -2.36 -6.67 -1.89
N LEU A 151 -2.22 -5.54 -1.21
CA LEU A 151 -0.96 -5.17 -0.57
C LEU A 151 -0.92 -5.82 0.81
N LYS A 152 0.21 -6.44 1.14
CA LYS A 152 0.43 -7.13 2.40
C LYS A 152 1.70 -6.65 3.09
N GLY A 153 1.65 -6.57 4.41
CA GLY A 153 2.82 -6.40 5.26
C GLY A 153 2.76 -7.39 6.41
N GLN A 154 3.88 -8.03 6.70
CA GLN A 154 3.93 -9.11 7.68
C GLN A 154 5.22 -9.06 8.49
N ALA A 155 5.13 -9.47 9.75
CA ALA A 155 6.28 -9.65 10.62
C ALA A 155 6.04 -10.81 11.58
N VAL A 156 7.07 -11.65 11.74
CA VAL A 156 7.05 -12.80 12.64
C VAL A 156 8.00 -12.54 13.79
N MET A 157 7.57 -12.82 15.02
CA MET A 157 8.35 -12.66 16.24
C MET A 157 8.04 -13.80 17.22
N ARG A 158 8.91 -13.98 18.23
CA ARG A 158 8.67 -14.87 19.37
C ARG A 158 8.22 -14.06 20.57
N HIS A 159 7.26 -14.58 21.32
CA HIS A 159 6.82 -13.99 22.58
C HIS A 159 7.87 -14.24 23.69
N GLU A 160 8.03 -13.32 24.65
CA GLU A 160 8.98 -13.41 25.78
C GLU A 160 8.31 -13.68 27.12
#